data_AF-A0A433CVL1-F1
#
_entry.id   AF-A0A433CVL1-F1
#
_cell.length_a   1.000
_cell.length_b   1.000
_cell.length_c   1.000
_cell.angle_alpha   90.00
_cell.angle_beta   90.00
_cell.angle_gamma   90.00
#
_symmetry.space_group_name_H-M   'P 1'
#
loop_
_entity.id
_entity.type
_entity.pdbx_description
1 polymer ?
#
loop_
_entity_poly.entity_id
_entity_poly.type
_entity_poly.pdbx_seq_one_letter_code
_entity_poly.pdbx_strand_id
1 'polypeptide(L)'
;MNSANQTIQQILQFCQFVIASLWIYQGLIPKLVFQVADEQYVWQQLHIPSIYILYLVSLSGIAEMIFGSLFLFVTHKYLHWLSIMSLVGLFIFVLFIYPNQVYQAFNPVVMNIAMASLSIIALWCID
;
A
#
# COMPACT_ATOMS: atom_id res chain seq x y z
N MET A 1 -4.20 28.65 18.46
CA MET A 1 -4.57 27.90 17.25
C MET A 1 -6.07 27.63 17.31
N ASN A 2 -6.82 27.90 16.24
CA ASN A 2 -8.26 27.62 16.20
C ASN A 2 -8.50 26.12 16.41
N SER A 3 -9.47 25.75 17.26
CA SER A 3 -9.85 24.35 17.52
C SER A 3 -10.11 23.58 16.23
N ALA A 4 -10.68 24.24 15.21
CA ALA A 4 -10.90 23.67 13.88
C ALA A 4 -9.59 23.23 13.18
N ASN A 5 -8.53 24.04 13.23
CA ASN A 5 -7.24 23.69 12.60
C ASN A 5 -6.57 22.52 13.32
N GLN A 6 -6.76 22.41 14.63
CA GLN A 6 -6.25 21.30 15.42
C GLN A 6 -6.97 19.98 15.06
N THR A 7 -8.29 20.02 14.85
CA THR A 7 -9.06 18.85 14.39
C THR A 7 -8.63 18.38 13.00
N ILE A 8 -8.43 19.30 12.05
CA ILE A 8 -7.97 18.95 10.69
C ILE A 8 -6.59 18.27 10.74
N GLN A 9 -5.68 18.81 11.57
CA GLN A 9 -4.35 18.24 11.73
C GLN A 9 -4.39 16.84 12.38
N GLN A 10 -5.27 16.61 13.35
CA GLN A 10 -5.47 15.29 13.96
C GLN A 10 -6.01 14.26 12.95
N ILE A 11 -6.97 14.66 12.12
CA ILE A 11 -7.52 13.81 11.05
C ILE A 11 -6.40 13.45 10.06
N LEU A 12 -5.61 14.43 9.62
CA LEU A 12 -4.51 14.21 8.70
C LEU A 12 -3.49 13.20 9.26
N GLN A 13 -3.04 13.40 10.50
CA GLN A 13 -2.09 12.50 11.16
C GLN A 13 -2.65 11.09 11.33
N PHE A 14 -3.93 10.97 11.68
CA PHE A 14 -4.59 9.68 11.79
C PHE A 14 -4.66 8.96 10.44
N CYS A 15 -5.08 9.65 9.37
CA CYS A 15 -5.10 9.09 8.03
C CYS A 15 -3.70 8.61 7.59
N GLN A 16 -2.67 9.43 7.79
CA GLN A 16 -1.28 9.07 7.45
C GLN A 16 -0.77 7.88 8.26
N PHE A 17 -1.07 7.84 9.56
CA PHE A 17 -0.70 6.72 10.41
C PHE A 17 -1.35 5.40 9.96
N VAL A 18 -2.65 5.45 9.62
CA VAL A 18 -3.36 4.26 9.11
C VAL A 18 -2.80 3.82 7.77
N ILE A 19 -2.58 4.76 6.83
CA ILE A 19 -1.99 4.45 5.51
C ILE A 19 -0.59 3.85 5.67
N ALA A 20 0.26 4.43 6.52
CA ALA A 20 1.58 3.93 6.84
C ALA A 20 1.53 2.50 7.39
N SER A 21 0.65 2.26 8.36
CA SER A 21 0.49 0.96 9.01
C SER A 21 0.05 -0.11 8.01
N LEU A 22 -0.87 0.22 7.09
CA LEU A 22 -1.35 -0.71 6.07
C LEU A 22 -0.27 -1.03 5.02
N TRP A 23 0.49 -0.03 4.55
CA TRP A 23 1.63 -0.26 3.65
C TRP A 23 2.72 -1.11 4.29
N ILE A 24 3.06 -0.81 5.56
CA ILE A 24 4.03 -1.61 6.32
C ILE A 24 3.52 -3.04 6.50
N TYR A 25 2.22 -3.22 6.79
CA TYR A 25 1.63 -4.55 6.93
C TYR A 25 1.72 -5.36 5.63
N GLN A 26 1.36 -4.74 4.49
CA GLN A 26 1.49 -5.36 3.16
C GLN A 26 2.93 -5.74 2.83
N GLY A 27 3.91 -4.90 3.18
CA GLY A 27 5.31 -5.21 2.92
C GLY A 27 5.93 -6.23 3.89
N LEU A 28 5.50 -6.23 5.15
CA LEU A 28 6.12 -7.03 6.20
C LEU A 28 5.54 -8.45 6.25
N ILE A 29 4.21 -8.57 6.40
CA ILE A 29 3.58 -9.84 6.76
C ILE A 29 3.60 -10.82 5.58
N PRO A 30 2.99 -10.53 4.42
CA PRO A 30 2.95 -11.50 3.34
C PRO A 30 4.30 -11.66 2.63
N LYS A 31 5.14 -10.62 2.57
CA LYS A 31 6.37 -10.61 1.76
C LYS A 31 7.66 -10.93 2.51
N LEU A 32 7.82 -10.48 3.76
CA LEU A 32 9.05 -10.75 4.53
C LEU A 32 8.88 -11.89 5.54
N VAL A 33 7.77 -11.91 6.29
CA VAL A 33 7.57 -12.90 7.35
C VAL A 33 7.11 -14.24 6.79
N PHE A 34 6.03 -14.24 6.00
CA PHE A 34 5.43 -15.47 5.51
C PHE A 34 5.83 -15.85 4.09
N GLN A 35 6.37 -14.91 3.30
CA GLN A 35 6.81 -15.12 1.91
C GLN A 35 5.81 -15.97 1.11
N VAL A 36 4.54 -15.54 1.14
CA VAL A 36 3.38 -16.32 0.70
C VAL A 36 3.54 -16.76 -0.77
N ALA A 37 3.07 -17.97 -1.08
CA ALA A 37 3.17 -18.55 -2.42
C ALA A 37 2.54 -17.68 -3.52
N ASP A 38 1.48 -16.93 -3.19
CA ASP A 38 0.82 -16.01 -4.13
C ASP A 38 1.76 -14.89 -4.60
N GLU A 39 2.57 -14.34 -3.69
CA GLU A 39 3.58 -13.33 -4.04
C GLU A 39 4.68 -13.94 -4.91
N GLN A 40 5.09 -15.18 -4.65
CA GLN A 40 6.10 -15.85 -5.47
C GLN A 40 5.58 -16.13 -6.88
N TYR A 41 4.31 -16.55 -7.01
CA TYR A 41 3.68 -16.85 -8.29
C TYR A 41 3.62 -15.62 -9.21
N VAL A 42 3.40 -14.44 -8.65
CA VAL A 42 3.46 -13.17 -9.40
C VAL A 42 4.78 -13.03 -10.16
N TRP A 43 5.91 -13.32 -9.51
CA TRP A 43 7.23 -13.27 -10.16
C TRP A 43 7.48 -14.45 -11.11
N GLN A 44 6.88 -15.62 -10.84
CA GLN A 44 6.94 -16.76 -11.76
C GLN A 44 6.24 -16.46 -13.08
N GLN A 45 5.10 -15.75 -13.06
CA GLN A 45 4.40 -15.33 -14.28
C GLN A 45 5.22 -14.35 -15.12
N LEU A 46 6.11 -13.59 -14.48
CA LEU A 46 7.09 -12.73 -15.15
C LEU A 46 8.30 -13.50 -15.72
N HIS A 47 8.28 -14.85 -15.70
CA HIS A 47 9.35 -15.72 -16.18
C HIS A 47 10.71 -15.47 -15.48
N ILE A 48 10.68 -14.99 -14.24
CA ILE A 48 11.89 -14.77 -13.45
C ILE A 48 12.45 -16.13 -12.96
N PRO A 49 13.77 -16.35 -13.02
CA PRO A 49 14.38 -17.56 -12.47
C PRO A 49 14.11 -17.71 -10.98
N SER A 50 13.76 -18.93 -10.55
CA SER A 50 13.35 -19.25 -9.17
C SER A 50 14.36 -18.82 -8.10
N ILE A 51 15.66 -18.82 -8.43
CA ILE A 51 16.74 -18.36 -7.54
C ILE A 51 16.56 -16.89 -7.11
N TYR A 52 15.98 -16.04 -7.95
CA TYR A 52 15.82 -14.60 -7.68
C TYR A 52 14.46 -14.24 -7.08
N ILE A 53 13.45 -15.12 -7.19
CA ILE A 53 12.07 -14.82 -6.80
C ILE A 53 11.98 -14.41 -5.32
N LEU A 54 12.62 -15.16 -4.43
CA LEU A 54 12.59 -14.87 -3.00
C LEU A 54 13.21 -13.50 -2.66
N TYR A 55 14.30 -13.16 -3.36
CA TYR A 55 14.96 -11.86 -3.20
C TYR A 55 14.10 -10.72 -3.73
N LEU A 56 13.42 -10.89 -4.86
CA LEU A 56 12.54 -9.87 -5.43
C LEU A 56 11.27 -9.67 -4.60
N VAL A 57 10.66 -10.74 -4.10
CA VAL A 57 9.53 -10.65 -3.15
C VAL A 57 9.96 -9.86 -1.92
N SER A 58 11.10 -10.20 -1.32
CA SER A 58 11.64 -9.51 -0.15
C SER A 58 11.97 -8.04 -0.44
N LEU A 59 12.58 -7.75 -1.59
CA LEU A 59 12.90 -6.39 -2.03
C LEU A 59 11.63 -5.55 -2.19
N SER A 60 10.58 -6.13 -2.79
CA SER A 60 9.30 -5.46 -2.94
C SER A 60 8.64 -5.17 -1.59
N GLY A 61 8.74 -6.09 -0.62
CA GLY A 61 8.22 -5.89 0.73
C GLY A 61 8.96 -4.78 1.48
N ILE A 62 10.29 -4.73 1.35
CA ILE A 62 11.12 -3.64 1.90
C ILE A 62 10.73 -2.30 1.27
N ALA A 63 10.54 -2.26 -0.05
CA ALA A 63 10.14 -1.04 -0.75
C ALA A 63 8.78 -0.50 -0.23
N GLU A 64 7.81 -1.39 -0.01
CA GLU A 64 6.50 -1.02 0.55
C GLU A 64 6.59 -0.54 2.01
N MET A 65 7.43 -1.18 2.83
CA MET A 65 7.67 -0.73 4.20
C MET A 65 8.33 0.66 4.24
N ILE A 66 9.32 0.90 3.39
CA ILE A 66 9.95 2.22 3.27
C ILE A 66 8.91 3.24 2.83
N PHE A 67 8.11 2.91 1.80
CA PHE A 67 7.06 3.79 1.29
C PHE A 67 6.01 4.12 2.36
N GLY A 68 5.54 3.13 3.10
CA GLY A 68 4.63 3.32 4.24
C GLY A 68 5.25 4.17 5.33
N SER A 69 6.53 3.96 5.65
CA SER A 69 7.23 4.73 6.68
C SER A 69 7.37 6.21 6.31
N LEU A 70 7.47 6.55 5.02
CA LEU A 70 7.53 7.95 4.57
C LEU A 70 6.30 8.75 5.01
N PHE A 71 5.12 8.13 5.09
CA PHE A 71 3.89 8.79 5.56
C PHE A 71 3.96 9.23 7.03
N LEU A 72 4.84 8.64 7.84
CA LEU A 72 5.01 9.05 9.24
C LEU A 72 5.87 10.32 9.40
N PHE A 73 6.71 10.61 8.41
CA PHE A 73 7.68 11.72 8.49
C PHE A 73 7.36 12.88 7.53
N VAL A 74 6.66 12.60 6.44
CA VAL A 74 6.46 13.56 5.34
C VAL A 74 4.97 13.77 5.08
N THR A 75 4.50 15.00 5.33
CA THR A 75 3.14 15.43 5.03
C THR A 75 3.13 16.20 3.71
N HIS A 76 3.11 15.49 2.59
CA HIS A 76 3.12 16.11 1.26
C HIS A 76 2.05 15.51 0.34
N LYS A 77 1.32 16.37 -0.40
CA LYS A 77 0.24 15.95 -1.31
C LYS A 77 0.68 14.93 -2.37
N TYR A 78 1.90 15.06 -2.89
CA TYR A 78 2.46 14.11 -3.85
C TYR A 78 2.62 12.70 -3.28
N LEU A 79 2.84 12.54 -1.98
CA LEU A 79 2.97 11.22 -1.35
C LEU A 79 1.63 10.46 -1.39
N HIS A 80 0.53 11.16 -1.12
CA HIS A 80 -0.83 10.61 -1.22
C HIS A 80 -1.20 10.27 -2.66
N TRP A 81 -0.88 11.13 -3.63
CA TRP A 81 -1.07 10.83 -5.06
C TRP A 81 -0.26 9.62 -5.51
N LEU A 82 1.01 9.53 -5.08
CA LEU A 82 1.86 8.38 -5.38
C LEU A 82 1.27 7.09 -4.78
N SER A 83 0.74 7.13 -3.55
CA SER A 83 0.07 5.98 -2.95
C SER A 83 -1.16 5.55 -3.75
N ILE A 84 -2.01 6.48 -4.18
CA ILE A 84 -3.18 6.16 -5.02
C ILE A 84 -2.72 5.50 -6.33
N MET A 85 -1.72 6.06 -7.01
CA MET A 85 -1.18 5.50 -8.25
C MET A 85 -0.56 4.11 -8.03
N SER A 86 0.18 3.92 -6.96
CA SER A 86 0.77 2.62 -6.59
C SER A 86 -0.29 1.58 -6.30
N LEU A 87 -1.34 1.92 -5.53
CA LEU A 87 -2.44 1.00 -5.23
C LEU A 87 -3.21 0.59 -6.50
N VAL A 88 -3.48 1.55 -7.39
CA VAL A 88 -4.12 1.27 -8.69
C VAL A 88 -3.23 0.41 -9.58
N GLY A 89 -1.93 0.72 -9.65
CA GLY A 89 -0.96 -0.06 -10.43
C GLY A 89 -0.83 -1.49 -9.94
N LEU A 90 -0.67 -1.69 -8.63
CA LEU A 90 -0.63 -3.01 -8.00
C LEU A 90 -1.95 -3.76 -8.20
N PHE A 91 -3.09 -3.09 -8.09
CA PHE A 91 -4.39 -3.69 -8.32
C PHE A 91 -4.54 -4.22 -9.76
N ILE A 92 -4.22 -3.40 -10.75
CA ILE A 92 -4.27 -3.79 -12.16
C ILE A 92 -3.32 -4.97 -12.42
N PHE A 93 -2.13 -4.92 -11.84
CA PHE A 93 -1.14 -5.98 -11.99
C PHE A 93 -1.63 -7.31 -11.40
N VAL A 94 -2.19 -7.29 -10.19
CA VAL A 94 -2.82 -8.47 -9.55
C VAL A 94 -4.03 -8.94 -10.35
N LEU A 95 -4.82 -8.05 -10.96
CA LEU A 95 -5.97 -8.42 -11.76
C LEU A 95 -5.58 -9.24 -13.00
N PHE A 96 -4.45 -8.93 -13.64
CA PHE A 96 -3.93 -9.69 -14.78
C PHE A 96 -3.41 -11.08 -14.39
N ILE A 97 -2.85 -11.22 -13.19
CA ILE A 97 -2.23 -12.46 -12.71
C ILE A 97 -3.26 -13.36 -12.00
N TYR A 98 -4.13 -12.74 -11.20
CA TYR A 98 -5.12 -13.36 -10.33
C TYR A 98 -6.48 -12.65 -10.44
N PRO A 99 -7.19 -12.79 -11.57
CA PRO A 99 -8.53 -12.23 -11.72
C PRO A 99 -9.51 -12.78 -10.67
N ASN A 100 -9.22 -13.98 -10.15
CA ASN A 100 -10.04 -14.65 -9.15
C ASN A 100 -10.01 -14.00 -7.76
N GLN A 101 -8.98 -13.20 -7.43
CA GLN A 101 -8.91 -12.54 -6.13
C GLN A 101 -9.92 -11.39 -5.98
N VAL A 102 -10.50 -10.90 -7.07
CA VAL A 102 -11.43 -9.75 -7.07
C VAL A 102 -12.75 -10.06 -6.37
N TYR A 103 -13.21 -11.31 -6.38
CA TYR A 103 -14.52 -11.69 -5.81
C TYR A 103 -14.39 -12.56 -4.55
N GLN A 104 -13.17 -12.75 -4.04
CA GLN A 104 -12.95 -13.41 -2.76
C GLN A 104 -13.34 -12.50 -1.59
N ALA A 105 -13.66 -13.10 -0.45
CA ALA A 105 -13.88 -12.35 0.79
C ALA A 105 -12.56 -11.66 1.21
N PHE A 106 -12.63 -10.39 1.61
CA PHE A 106 -11.46 -9.56 1.94
C PHE A 106 -10.46 -9.40 0.78
N ASN A 107 -10.99 -9.13 -0.41
CA ASN A 107 -10.22 -8.92 -1.63
C ASN A 107 -9.30 -7.67 -1.59
N PRO A 108 -8.31 -7.61 -2.50
CA PRO A 108 -7.48 -6.42 -2.71
C PRO A 108 -8.29 -5.16 -3.09
N VAL A 109 -9.49 -5.32 -3.68
CA VAL A 109 -10.35 -4.21 -4.10
C VAL A 109 -10.76 -3.36 -2.89
N VAL A 110 -11.29 -4.00 -1.86
CA VAL A 110 -11.79 -3.33 -0.64
C VAL A 110 -10.66 -2.61 0.06
N MET A 111 -9.49 -3.25 0.17
CA MET A 111 -8.31 -2.64 0.79
C MET A 111 -7.82 -1.41 0.02
N ASN A 112 -7.70 -1.51 -1.32
CA ASN A 112 -7.23 -0.42 -2.16
C ASN A 112 -8.20 0.78 -2.14
N ILE A 113 -9.51 0.52 -2.19
CA ILE A 113 -10.52 1.58 -2.08
C ILE A 113 -10.40 2.27 -0.72
N ALA A 114 -10.31 1.51 0.38
CA ALA A 114 -10.18 2.09 1.72
C ALA A 114 -8.94 2.98 1.87
N MET A 115 -7.77 2.50 1.41
CA MET A 115 -6.52 3.27 1.47
C MET A 115 -6.53 4.50 0.53
N ALA A 116 -7.15 4.37 -0.65
CA ALA A 116 -7.33 5.50 -1.55
C ALA A 116 -8.26 6.56 -0.96
N SER A 117 -9.38 6.16 -0.34
CA SER A 117 -10.28 7.07 0.36
C SER A 117 -9.58 7.81 1.50
N LEU A 118 -8.77 7.12 2.31
CA LEU A 118 -7.96 7.77 3.35
C LEU A 118 -6.95 8.76 2.77
N SER A 119 -6.37 8.46 1.60
CA SER A 119 -5.44 9.37 0.92
C SER A 119 -6.14 10.62 0.40
N ILE A 120 -7.38 10.49 -0.09
CA ILE A 120 -8.21 11.62 -0.53
C ILE A 120 -8.60 12.50 0.66
N ILE A 121 -9.03 11.90 1.78
CA ILE A 121 -9.34 12.66 3.01
C ILE A 121 -8.12 13.43 3.50
N ALA A 122 -6.94 12.80 3.48
CA ALA A 122 -5.69 13.47 3.85
C ALA A 122 -5.36 14.63 2.90
N LEU A 123 -5.59 14.50 1.59
CA LEU A 123 -5.41 15.60 0.63
C LEU A 123 -6.31 16.80 0.95
N TRP A 124 -7.59 16.56 1.26
CA TRP A 124 -8.53 17.62 1.68
C TRP A 124 -8.16 18.31 2.99
N CYS A 125 -7.28 17.70 3.81
CA CYS A 125 -6.79 18.30 5.05
C CYS A 125 -5.46 19.07 4.87
N ILE A 126 -4.76 18.85 3.74
CA ILE A 126 -3.50 19.52 3.40
C ILE A 126 -3.74 20.80 2.60
N ASP A 127 -4.74 20.78 1.71
CA ASP A 127 -5.18 21.92 0.90
C ASP A 127 -6.16 22.83 1.66
#